data_AF-A0A8T2ANZ3-F1
#
_entry.id   AF-A0A8T2ANZ3-F1
#
_cell.length_a   1.000
_cell.length_b   1.000
_cell.length_c   1.000
_cell.angle_alpha   90.00
_cell.angle_beta   90.00
_cell.angle_gamma   90.00
#
_symmetry.space_group_name_H-M   'P 1'
#
loop_
_entity.id
_entity.type
_entity.pdbx_description
1 polymer ?
#
loop_
_entity_poly.entity_id
_entity_poly.type
_entity_poly.pdbx_seq_one_letter_code
_entity_poly.pdbx_strand_id
1 'polypeptide(L)'
;MQKQEFLELFKAAQRAAKYASDENSPEVSRCIQFMKRLKEAPATLVIDVVLNTNSIGNGIRFLRDHKNPQIRSEAELLSDLWRRYLYATGREQSGTSKDSV
;
A
#
# COMPACT_ATOMS: atom_id res chain seq x y z
N MET A 1 -0.60 -13.08 5.72
CA MET A 1 -1.73 -12.12 5.70
C MET A 1 -2.78 -12.59 4.71
N GLN A 2 -4.07 -12.56 5.06
CA GLN A 2 -5.18 -12.85 4.15
C GLN A 2 -5.82 -11.56 3.59
N LYS A 3 -6.64 -11.65 2.52
CA LYS A 3 -7.28 -10.49 1.89
C LYS A 3 -8.13 -9.65 2.86
N GLN A 4 -8.97 -10.29 3.66
CA GLN A 4 -9.80 -9.56 4.63
C GLN A 4 -8.93 -8.85 5.69
N GLU A 5 -7.89 -9.53 6.19
CA GLU A 5 -6.93 -8.95 7.13
C GLU A 5 -6.22 -7.73 6.52
N PHE A 6 -5.79 -7.82 5.27
CA PHE A 6 -5.18 -6.70 4.53
C PHE A 6 -6.12 -5.50 4.46
N LEU A 7 -7.39 -5.72 4.09
CA LEU A 7 -8.39 -4.65 3.96
C LEU A 7 -8.70 -3.99 5.30
N GLU A 8 -8.82 -4.76 6.37
CA GLU A 8 -9.04 -4.21 7.71
C GLU A 8 -7.81 -3.45 8.22
N LEU A 9 -6.60 -3.95 7.97
CA LEU A 9 -5.37 -3.27 8.30
C LEU A 9 -5.23 -1.93 7.55
N PHE A 10 -5.62 -1.91 6.27
CA PHE A 10 -5.63 -0.69 5.46
C PHE A 10 -6.65 0.33 5.96
N LYS A 11 -7.88 -0.10 6.28
CA LYS A 11 -8.90 0.78 6.92
C LYS A 11 -8.41 1.31 8.27
N ALA A 12 -7.74 0.48 9.06
CA ALA A 12 -7.15 0.90 10.34
C ALA A 12 -6.06 1.98 10.13
N ALA A 13 -5.21 1.83 9.12
CA ALA A 13 -4.24 2.85 8.73
C ALA A 13 -4.91 4.17 8.36
N GLN A 14 -5.95 4.14 7.52
CA GLN A 14 -6.71 5.34 7.13
C GLN A 14 -7.39 6.00 8.32
N ARG A 15 -7.97 5.21 9.22
CA ARG A 15 -8.60 5.71 10.44
C ARG A 15 -7.58 6.36 11.36
N ALA A 16 -6.43 5.73 11.57
CA ALA A 16 -5.35 6.29 12.38
C ALA A 16 -4.85 7.61 11.78
N ALA A 17 -4.61 7.68 10.47
CA ALA A 17 -4.25 8.93 9.79
C ALA A 17 -5.31 10.03 10.00
N LYS A 18 -6.61 9.70 9.86
CA LYS A 18 -7.69 10.67 10.08
C LYS A 18 -7.64 11.31 11.48
N TYR A 19 -7.22 10.57 12.50
CA TYR A 19 -7.12 11.04 13.88
C TYR A 19 -5.71 11.53 14.27
N ALA A 20 -4.74 11.50 13.36
CA ALA A 20 -3.42 12.06 13.55
C ALA A 20 -3.45 13.59 13.43
N SER A 21 -4.10 14.25 14.39
CA SER A 21 -4.31 15.69 14.41
C SER A 21 -3.01 16.47 14.57
N ASP A 22 -2.03 15.89 15.26
CA ASP A 22 -0.80 16.55 15.72
C ASP A 22 0.41 15.68 15.36
N GLU A 23 1.60 16.25 15.25
CA GLU A 23 2.80 15.47 14.86
C GLU A 23 3.20 14.41 15.89
N ASN A 24 2.94 14.68 17.16
CA ASN A 24 3.27 13.78 18.28
C ASN A 24 2.09 12.89 18.71
N SER A 25 1.01 12.86 17.93
CA SER A 25 -0.17 12.06 18.26
C SER A 25 0.18 10.56 18.20
N PRO A 26 -0.25 9.74 19.17
CA PRO A 26 -0.08 8.29 19.15
C PRO A 26 -0.63 7.64 17.86
N GLU A 27 -1.62 8.25 17.24
CA GLU A 27 -2.23 7.82 15.99
C GLU A 27 -1.26 7.87 14.81
N VAL A 28 -0.26 8.76 14.83
CA VAL A 28 0.83 8.79 13.84
C VAL A 28 1.60 7.47 13.88
N SER A 29 2.06 7.08 15.07
CA SER A 29 2.80 5.83 15.28
C SER A 29 1.96 4.61 14.91
N ARG A 30 0.67 4.59 15.26
CA ARG A 30 -0.26 3.51 14.88
C ARG A 30 -0.44 3.42 13.37
N CYS A 31 -0.63 4.56 12.69
CA CYS A 31 -0.77 4.61 11.24
C CYS A 31 0.47 4.03 10.55
N ILE A 32 1.66 4.46 10.98
CA ILE A 32 2.95 3.95 10.48
C ILE A 32 3.08 2.45 10.74
N GLN A 33 2.72 1.96 11.92
CA GLN A 33 2.78 0.54 12.25
C GLN A 33 1.88 -0.30 11.32
N PHE A 34 0.66 0.16 11.03
CA PHE A 34 -0.22 -0.51 10.09
C PHE A 34 0.35 -0.52 8.67
N MET A 35 0.91 0.61 8.21
CA MET A 35 1.58 0.68 6.90
C MET A 35 2.79 -0.25 6.80
N LYS A 36 3.61 -0.36 7.85
CA LYS A 36 4.73 -1.32 7.90
C LYS A 36 4.25 -2.76 7.75
N ARG A 37 3.21 -3.14 8.47
CA ARG A 37 2.64 -4.49 8.35
C ARG A 37 2.01 -4.75 6.98
N LEU A 38 1.48 -3.73 6.31
CA LEU A 38 1.03 -3.85 4.91
C LEU A 38 2.19 -4.10 3.92
N LYS A 39 3.42 -3.64 4.22
CA LYS A 39 4.61 -3.92 3.39
C LYS A 39 5.06 -5.39 3.47
N GLU A 40 4.66 -6.11 4.52
CA GLU A 40 4.95 -7.53 4.70
C GLU A 40 3.96 -8.44 3.94
N ALA A 41 2.92 -7.86 3.32
CA ALA A 41 1.96 -8.62 2.55
C ALA A 41 2.62 -9.25 1.30
N PRO A 42 2.24 -10.49 0.92
CA PRO A 42 2.74 -11.10 -0.31
C PRO A 42 2.40 -10.24 -1.53
N ALA A 43 3.34 -10.14 -2.48
CA ALA A 43 3.16 -9.34 -3.69
C ALA A 43 1.89 -9.73 -4.47
N THR A 44 1.61 -11.03 -4.59
CA THR A 44 0.42 -11.56 -5.28
C THR A 44 -0.89 -11.05 -4.66
N LEU A 45 -0.96 -10.97 -3.33
CA LEU A 45 -2.12 -10.44 -2.62
C LEU A 45 -2.26 -8.93 -2.85
N VAL A 46 -1.14 -8.19 -2.79
CA VAL A 46 -1.15 -6.74 -3.06
C VAL A 46 -1.65 -6.46 -4.47
N ILE A 47 -1.17 -7.20 -5.47
CA ILE A 47 -1.58 -7.02 -6.87
C ILE A 47 -3.08 -7.28 -7.02
N ASP A 48 -3.59 -8.40 -6.49
CA ASP A 48 -5.03 -8.71 -6.50
C ASP A 48 -5.85 -7.57 -5.89
N VAL A 49 -5.48 -7.13 -4.69
CA VAL A 49 -6.24 -6.12 -3.95
C VAL A 49 -6.18 -4.76 -4.64
N VAL A 50 -5.00 -4.32 -5.11
CA VAL A 50 -4.83 -3.02 -5.77
C VAL A 50 -5.57 -2.96 -7.11
N LEU A 51 -5.56 -4.03 -7.91
CA LEU A 51 -6.24 -4.07 -9.21
C LEU A 51 -7.75 -4.25 -9.08
N ASN A 52 -8.21 -5.05 -8.11
CA ASN A 52 -9.62 -5.44 -8.02
C ASN A 52 -10.42 -4.64 -6.96
N THR A 53 -9.79 -3.73 -6.22
CA THR A 53 -10.46 -2.96 -5.15
C THR A 53 -10.22 -1.45 -5.32
N ASN A 54 -11.19 -0.77 -5.94
CA ASN A 54 -11.11 0.67 -6.26
C ASN A 54 -10.80 1.58 -5.05
N SER A 55 -11.22 1.20 -3.84
CA SER A 55 -11.00 2.02 -2.63
C SER A 55 -9.53 2.10 -2.20
N ILE A 56 -8.67 1.17 -2.66
CA ILE A 56 -7.25 1.14 -2.30
C ILE A 56 -6.50 2.30 -2.92
N GLY A 57 -6.77 2.61 -4.19
CA GLY A 57 -6.12 3.71 -4.91
C GLY A 57 -6.40 5.08 -4.28
N ASN A 58 -7.67 5.35 -3.98
CA ASN A 58 -8.06 6.59 -3.28
C ASN A 58 -7.51 6.62 -1.85
N GLY A 59 -7.50 5.48 -1.16
CA GLY A 59 -6.98 5.38 0.20
C GLY A 59 -5.48 5.63 0.30
N ILE A 60 -4.68 5.13 -0.65
CA ILE A 60 -3.23 5.36 -0.62
C ILE A 60 -2.91 6.81 -0.94
N ARG A 61 -3.68 7.45 -1.84
CA ARG A 61 -3.58 8.90 -2.10
C ARG A 61 -3.88 9.72 -0.84
N PHE A 62 -4.94 9.37 -0.11
CA PHE A 62 -5.27 10.02 1.16
C PHE A 62 -4.11 9.97 2.17
N LEU A 63 -3.41 8.84 2.27
CA LEU A 63 -2.25 8.70 3.16
C LEU A 63 -1.03 9.51 2.67
N ARG A 64 -0.78 9.54 1.36
CA ARG A 64 0.32 10.30 0.75
C ARG A 64 0.15 11.81 0.84
N ASP A 65 -1.08 12.31 0.82
CA ASP A 65 -1.39 13.74 0.89
C ASP A 65 -1.55 14.24 2.35
N HIS A 66 -1.27 13.39 3.35
CA HIS A 66 -1.50 13.70 4.75
C HIS A 66 -0.65 14.88 5.27
N LYS A 67 -1.17 15.69 6.20
CA LYS A 67 -0.43 16.86 6.74
C LYS A 67 0.84 16.49 7.52
N ASN A 68 0.81 15.36 8.23
CA ASN A 68 1.97 14.85 8.97
C ASN A 68 3.03 14.27 8.01
N PRO A 69 4.28 14.77 8.03
CA PRO A 69 5.33 14.35 7.10
C PRO A 69 5.77 12.88 7.26
N GLN A 70 5.70 12.32 8.46
CA GLN A 70 6.07 10.92 8.70
C GLN A 70 5.04 9.96 8.07
N ILE A 71 3.75 10.28 8.17
CA ILE A 71 2.69 9.51 7.50
C ILE A 71 2.88 9.57 5.98
N ARG A 72 3.13 10.77 5.41
CA ARG A 72 3.38 10.90 3.96
C ARG A 72 4.55 10.05 3.50
N SER A 73 5.69 10.18 4.17
CA SER A 73 6.92 9.47 3.82
C SER A 73 6.71 7.95 3.85
N GLU A 74 6.07 7.43 4.89
CA GLU A 74 5.80 5.99 4.99
C GLU A 74 4.80 5.52 3.92
N ALA A 75 3.80 6.34 3.59
CA ALA A 75 2.82 6.07 2.54
C ALA A 75 3.43 6.09 1.13
N GLU A 76 4.40 6.97 0.88
CA GLU A 76 5.18 6.98 -0.37
C GLU A 76 5.96 5.69 -0.53
N LEU A 77 6.69 5.27 0.51
CA LEU A 77 7.43 3.99 0.50
C LEU A 77 6.50 2.79 0.25
N LEU A 78 5.32 2.77 0.88
CA LEU A 78 4.32 1.72 0.66
C LEU A 78 3.80 1.74 -0.79
N SER A 79 3.47 2.92 -1.31
CA SER A 79 2.98 3.08 -2.67
C SER A 79 4.03 2.66 -3.70
N ASP A 80 5.30 3.02 -3.48
CA ASP A 80 6.42 2.66 -4.34
C ASP A 80 6.62 1.15 -4.40
N LEU A 81 6.53 0.47 -3.26
CA LEU A 81 6.59 -0.98 -3.17
C LEU A 81 5.49 -1.63 -4.01
N TRP A 82 4.24 -1.18 -3.86
CA TRP A 82 3.12 -1.72 -4.61
C TRP A 82 3.25 -1.47 -6.11
N ARG A 83 3.72 -0.29 -6.52
CA ARG A 83 3.99 0.00 -7.94
C ARG A 83 5.05 -0.94 -8.51
N ARG A 84 6.12 -1.26 -7.76
CA ARG A 84 7.13 -2.24 -8.20
C ARG A 84 6.52 -3.62 -8.44
N TYR A 85 5.61 -4.08 -7.57
CA TYR A 85 4.92 -5.36 -7.78
C TYR A 85 4.08 -5.36 -9.07
N LEU A 86 3.29 -4.30 -9.30
CA LEU A 86 2.48 -4.16 -10.52
C LEU A 86 3.33 -4.13 -11.79
N TYR A 87 4.44 -3.38 -11.78
CA TYR A 87 5.33 -3.30 -12.95
C TYR A 87 6.11 -4.59 -13.19
N ALA A 88 6.49 -5.31 -12.13
CA ALA A 88 7.12 -6.62 -12.27
C ALA A 88 6.19 -7.62 -12.97
N THR A 89 4.90 -7.65 -12.60
CA THR A 89 3.92 -8.49 -13.29
C THR A 89 3.67 -8.11 -14.75
N GLY A 90 3.86 -6.84 -15.12
CA GLY A 90 3.77 -6.40 -16.51
C GLY A 90 4.97 -6.84 -17.37
N ARG A 91 6.17 -6.97 -16.78
CA ARG A 91 7.37 -7.41 -17.52
C ARG A 91 7.39 -8.91 -17.81
N GLU A 92 6.92 -9.72 -16.87
CA GLU A 92 6.83 -11.19 -17.04
C GLU A 92 5.95 -11.57 -18.25
N GLN A 93 4.93 -10.77 -18.59
CA GLN A 93 4.06 -11.02 -19.75
C GLN A 93 4.68 -10.64 -21.11
N SER A 94 5.83 -9.94 -21.11
CA SER A 94 6.50 -9.47 -22.33
C SER A 94 7.73 -10.29 -22.75
N GLY A 95 8.06 -11.36 -22.00
CA GLY A 95 9.30 -12.12 -22.16
C GLY A 95 9.19 -13.48 -22.86
N THR A 96 8.02 -13.93 -23.31
CA THR A 96 7.85 -15.26 -23.93
C THR A 96 7.21 -15.18 -25.30
N SER A 97 7.96 -14.68 -26.27
CA SER A 97 7.73 -14.99 -27.68
C SER A 97 9.05 -14.82 -28.44
N LYS A 98 9.40 -15.89 -29.19
CA LYS A 98 10.46 -16.01 -30.22
C LYS A 98 11.86 -16.35 -29.66
N ASP A 99 12.55 -17.43 -30.05
CA ASP A 99 12.48 -18.25 -31.26
C ASP A 99 12.84 -19.72 -31.01
N SER A 100 12.01 -20.61 -31.56
CA SER A 100 12.42 -21.94 -32.02
C SER A 100 12.48 -21.88 -33.55
N VAL A 101 13.67 -21.92 -34.13
CA VAL A 101 13.98 -22.55 -35.44
C VAL A 101 15.44 -22.99 -35.40
#